data_AF-A0ABD1Z0T2-F1
#
_entry.id   AF-A0ABD1Z0T2-F1
#
_cell.length_a   1.000
_cell.length_b   1.000
_cell.length_c   1.000
_cell.angle_alpha   90.00
_cell.angle_beta   90.00
_cell.angle_gamma   90.00
#
_symmetry.space_group_name_H-M   'P 1'
#
loop_
_entity.id
_entity.type
_entity.pdbx_description
1 polymer ?
#
loop_
_entity_poly.entity_id
_entity_poly.type
_entity_poly.pdbx_seq_one_letter_code
_entity_poly.pdbx_strand_id
1 'polypeptide(L)'
;MGYCGPVPRIWLPLERAICSLSWCSRSFVDGRLRNAFILRPSVGGAASAYHGIRSLPHNRVRLSRLRSVRDSSWNFARTNAPGKLSAAFGIHESLEESEQSVGGEENGELTEEESDESSEVETKLKPGLYLVGTPIGNLEDITLRALRVLKSAALILAEDTRHSSRLLRHYDIRTPAMSYHKFNEKARRDLVLERLRRGEILALISDAGMPGISDPGSAIVRACVEANVDVFPIPGPSAVVTALVASGLPTDEFSFVGFLPAQSSSRQKRLAIAASESATQVFYVPPHKLVKFLDDCISAFGALRRCAVARELTKVHEEFWRGTLDQTLTEFKSRSPRGEITLIIEGVPKASQDQLVDENELRSRLKSRLDAGMSPSEATKQVVLETSVRKNLVYPLALSMSQKQKL
;
A
#
# COMPACT_ATOMS: atom_id res chain seq x y z
N MET A 1 -32.13 -4.19 -36.53
CA MET A 1 -31.29 -4.57 -37.69
C MET A 1 -29.83 -4.35 -37.31
N GLY A 2 -28.90 -5.13 -37.86
CA GLY A 2 -27.47 -5.06 -37.51
C GLY A 2 -26.98 -6.24 -36.66
N TYR A 3 -26.82 -7.40 -37.29
CA TYR A 3 -26.07 -8.53 -36.71
C TYR A 3 -24.58 -8.36 -37.01
N CYS A 4 -23.71 -8.65 -36.05
CA CYS A 4 -22.31 -9.00 -36.28
C CYS A 4 -21.98 -10.28 -35.48
N GLY A 5 -21.35 -11.26 -36.14
CA GLY A 5 -21.03 -12.57 -35.58
C GLY A 5 -19.71 -12.64 -34.79
N PRO A 6 -19.39 -13.81 -34.22
CA PRO A 6 -18.21 -13.99 -33.37
C PRO A 6 -16.90 -14.10 -34.17
N VAL A 7 -15.79 -13.65 -33.57
CA VAL A 7 -14.43 -13.79 -34.12
C VAL A 7 -13.79 -15.10 -33.61
N PRO A 8 -13.26 -15.97 -34.48
CA PRO A 8 -12.63 -17.23 -34.06
C PRO A 8 -11.24 -17.01 -33.46
N ARG A 9 -10.87 -17.83 -32.48
CA ARG A 9 -9.48 -17.95 -31.99
C ARG A 9 -8.72 -18.97 -32.82
N ILE A 10 -7.49 -18.65 -33.22
CA ILE A 10 -6.54 -19.60 -33.81
C ILE A 10 -5.24 -19.55 -33.00
N TRP A 11 -4.74 -20.71 -32.60
CA TRP A 11 -3.39 -20.93 -32.06
C TRP A 11 -2.49 -21.50 -33.17
N LEU A 12 -1.18 -21.20 -33.12
CA LEU A 12 -0.02 -21.99 -33.59
C LEU A 12 1.28 -21.21 -33.16
N PRO A 13 2.51 -21.77 -33.22
CA PRO A 13 3.48 -21.58 -32.13
C PRO A 13 4.79 -20.84 -32.50
N LEU A 14 5.78 -20.95 -31.60
CA LEU A 14 7.15 -20.43 -31.66
C LEU A 14 7.88 -20.68 -32.99
N GLU A 15 8.72 -19.73 -33.42
CA GLU A 15 10.19 -19.95 -33.31
C GLU A 15 11.05 -18.65 -33.36
N ARG A 16 12.38 -18.81 -33.41
CA ARG A 16 13.39 -17.78 -33.16
C ARG A 16 13.74 -16.94 -34.40
N ALA A 17 14.09 -15.67 -34.18
CA ALA A 17 14.95 -14.91 -35.09
C ALA A 17 15.91 -13.99 -34.32
N ILE A 18 17.22 -14.16 -34.56
CA ILE A 18 18.27 -13.19 -34.19
C ILE A 18 18.80 -12.62 -35.50
N CYS A 19 18.80 -11.30 -35.66
CA CYS A 19 19.69 -10.63 -36.60
C CYS A 19 20.00 -9.20 -36.12
N SER A 20 21.12 -8.65 -36.56
CA SER A 20 21.71 -7.43 -36.00
C SER A 20 22.22 -6.50 -37.10
N LEU A 21 22.27 -5.19 -36.78
CA LEU A 21 22.93 -4.12 -37.54
C LEU A 21 22.33 -3.85 -38.94
N SER A 22 22.48 -2.68 -39.56
CA SER A 22 22.74 -1.30 -39.10
C SER A 22 22.46 -0.36 -40.29
N TRP A 23 22.29 0.95 -40.09
CA TRP A 23 22.53 1.92 -41.18
C TRP A 23 22.90 3.31 -40.68
N CYS A 24 23.66 4.05 -41.50
CA CYS A 24 24.30 5.34 -41.19
C CYS A 24 24.77 5.95 -42.54
N SER A 25 25.00 7.24 -42.74
CA SER A 25 25.23 8.37 -41.81
C SER A 25 24.56 9.66 -42.38
N ARG A 26 24.86 10.94 -42.03
CA ARG A 26 25.94 11.61 -41.26
C ARG A 26 25.34 12.82 -40.50
N SER A 27 25.98 13.93 -40.11
CA SER A 27 27.16 14.69 -40.59
C SER A 27 28.18 14.97 -39.47
N PHE A 28 29.22 15.76 -39.78
CA PHE A 28 30.37 16.02 -38.89
C PHE A 28 31.09 17.32 -39.34
N VAL A 29 32.32 17.57 -38.84
CA VAL A 29 33.25 18.71 -39.10
C VAL A 29 32.99 19.91 -38.17
N ASP A 30 33.96 20.50 -37.46
CA ASP A 30 35.31 20.15 -36.95
C ASP A 30 35.55 21.11 -35.73
N GLY A 31 36.52 20.98 -34.82
CA GLY A 31 37.54 19.96 -34.60
C GLY A 31 38.79 20.51 -33.88
N ARG A 32 39.53 19.61 -33.20
CA ARG A 32 40.98 19.71 -32.82
C ARG A 32 41.37 20.67 -31.67
N LEU A 33 42.40 20.39 -30.83
CA LEU A 33 43.21 19.17 -30.54
C LEU A 33 44.05 19.33 -29.23
N ARG A 34 44.34 18.21 -28.52
CA ARG A 34 45.58 17.91 -27.71
C ARG A 34 45.77 18.65 -26.35
N ASN A 35 46.51 18.12 -25.35
CA ASN A 35 47.29 16.86 -25.21
C ASN A 35 47.55 16.40 -23.74
N ALA A 36 47.94 15.12 -23.56
CA ALA A 36 48.79 14.50 -22.48
C ALA A 36 48.35 14.55 -20.98
N PHE A 37 48.34 13.47 -20.17
CA PHE A 37 49.40 12.56 -19.64
C PHE A 37 50.35 13.26 -18.60
N ILE A 38 50.81 12.70 -17.45
CA ILE A 38 51.22 11.32 -17.02
C ILE A 38 50.80 10.99 -15.53
N LEU A 39 51.00 9.73 -15.10
CA LEU A 39 50.67 9.06 -13.82
C LEU A 39 51.71 9.14 -12.64
N ARG A 40 51.27 8.65 -11.44
CA ARG A 40 52.00 7.94 -10.32
C ARG A 40 52.40 8.70 -9.01
N PRO A 41 52.64 7.99 -7.86
CA PRO A 41 52.44 8.55 -6.49
C PRO A 41 53.57 8.33 -5.41
N SER A 42 53.42 8.99 -4.23
CA SER A 42 53.95 8.65 -2.86
C SER A 42 53.23 7.43 -2.22
N VAL A 43 53.55 6.65 -1.15
CA VAL A 43 54.66 6.35 -0.19
C VAL A 43 54.86 7.17 1.13
N GLY A 44 54.87 6.45 2.30
CA GLY A 44 55.27 6.84 3.69
C GLY A 44 54.16 6.64 4.75
N GLY A 45 54.29 5.99 5.92
CA GLY A 45 55.38 5.28 6.64
C GLY A 45 55.73 5.96 8.00
N ALA A 46 55.94 5.32 9.17
CA ALA A 46 55.79 3.95 9.72
C ALA A 46 55.77 4.06 11.30
N ALA A 47 55.93 3.11 12.25
CA ALA A 47 56.20 1.65 12.35
C ALA A 47 55.87 1.11 13.80
N SER A 48 55.94 -0.23 14.03
CA SER A 48 56.10 -0.96 15.33
C SER A 48 54.98 -0.92 16.42
N ALA A 49 54.90 -1.81 17.45
CA ALA A 49 55.22 -3.26 17.59
C ALA A 49 54.80 -3.83 19.01
N TYR A 50 54.90 -5.16 19.21
CA TYR A 50 55.00 -5.95 20.48
C TYR A 50 53.81 -6.23 21.46
N HIS A 51 53.43 -7.53 21.52
CA HIS A 51 53.22 -8.42 22.71
C HIS A 51 51.95 -8.41 23.62
N GLY A 52 51.68 -9.61 24.22
CA GLY A 52 50.63 -9.93 25.23
C GLY A 52 49.32 -10.48 24.64
N ILE A 53 48.83 -11.73 24.77
CA ILE A 53 49.00 -12.91 25.67
C ILE A 53 48.22 -12.87 27.01
N ARG A 54 47.33 -13.86 27.20
CA ARG A 54 46.53 -14.26 28.41
C ARG A 54 45.41 -13.27 28.84
N SER A 55 44.30 -13.70 29.47
CA SER A 55 43.74 -15.06 29.70
C SER A 55 42.24 -15.00 30.09
N LEU A 56 41.57 -16.16 30.06
CA LEU A 56 40.24 -16.40 30.68
C LEU A 56 40.25 -16.16 32.20
N PRO A 57 39.07 -16.08 32.83
CA PRO A 57 38.65 -17.25 33.63
C PRO A 57 37.21 -17.74 33.35
N HIS A 58 36.94 -18.98 33.75
CA HIS A 58 35.62 -19.63 33.70
C HIS A 58 34.82 -19.48 35.02
N ASN A 59 33.56 -19.93 34.94
CA ASN A 59 32.91 -20.85 35.89
C ASN A 59 32.04 -20.25 37.02
N ARG A 60 30.72 -20.48 36.95
CA ARG A 60 30.11 -21.65 37.63
C ARG A 60 28.66 -21.94 37.21
N VAL A 61 28.34 -23.23 37.22
CA VAL A 61 26.99 -23.81 37.05
C VAL A 61 26.17 -23.65 38.34
N ARG A 62 24.84 -23.55 38.23
CA ARG A 62 23.93 -23.96 39.32
C ARG A 62 22.75 -24.75 38.78
N LEU A 63 22.72 -26.05 39.11
CA LEU A 63 21.57 -26.93 38.92
C LEU A 63 20.69 -26.89 40.18
N SER A 64 19.38 -26.99 40.02
CA SER A 64 18.45 -27.37 41.10
C SER A 64 17.34 -28.26 40.52
N ARG A 65 16.82 -29.18 41.33
CA ARG A 65 16.02 -30.33 40.88
C ARG A 65 14.50 -30.07 40.97
N LEU A 66 13.78 -30.72 40.04
CA LEU A 66 12.50 -31.43 40.22
C LEU A 66 11.48 -30.88 41.25
N ARG A 67 10.27 -30.60 40.76
CA ARG A 67 9.07 -31.27 41.27
C ARG A 67 8.21 -31.80 40.12
N SER A 68 7.74 -33.03 40.29
CA SER A 68 6.59 -33.58 39.55
C SER A 68 5.29 -33.08 40.22
N VAL A 69 4.18 -33.04 39.49
CA VAL A 69 2.90 -33.65 39.91
C VAL A 69 1.81 -33.54 38.83
N ARG A 70 1.14 -34.68 38.60
CA ARG A 70 -0.20 -34.91 37.99
C ARG A 70 -0.47 -34.60 36.51
N ASP A 71 -0.86 -35.68 35.84
CA ASP A 71 -1.84 -35.74 34.77
C ASP A 71 -3.15 -34.99 35.12
N SER A 72 -3.86 -34.56 34.07
CA SER A 72 -5.29 -34.22 34.16
C SER A 72 -5.92 -34.46 32.79
N SER A 73 -6.49 -35.65 32.62
CA SER A 73 -7.27 -36.03 31.44
C SER A 73 -8.55 -35.19 31.37
N TRP A 74 -8.69 -34.40 30.31
CA TRP A 74 -9.92 -33.64 30.05
C TRP A 74 -10.86 -34.45 29.16
N ASN A 75 -11.87 -35.05 29.79
CA ASN A 75 -12.90 -35.83 29.11
C ASN A 75 -13.76 -34.96 28.20
N PHE A 76 -14.09 -35.48 27.02
CA PHE A 76 -14.88 -34.82 26.00
C PHE A 76 -16.38 -34.88 26.34
N ALA A 77 -16.87 -33.90 27.10
CA ALA A 77 -18.27 -33.84 27.55
C ALA A 77 -19.23 -33.36 26.44
N ARG A 78 -19.69 -34.27 25.57
CA ARG A 78 -20.87 -34.02 24.72
C ARG A 78 -22.10 -33.87 25.62
N THR A 79 -22.84 -32.77 25.48
CA THR A 79 -24.16 -32.60 26.10
C THR A 79 -25.20 -32.26 25.05
N ASN A 80 -25.88 -33.30 24.52
CA ASN A 80 -27.12 -33.12 23.77
C ASN A 80 -28.28 -32.97 24.75
N ALA A 81 -29.08 -31.91 24.60
CA ALA A 81 -30.40 -31.79 25.20
C ALA A 81 -31.31 -30.96 24.27
N PRO A 82 -32.46 -31.49 23.80
CA PRO A 82 -33.33 -30.76 22.89
C PRO A 82 -34.33 -29.87 23.64
N GLY A 83 -34.65 -28.70 23.07
CA GLY A 83 -35.68 -27.79 23.56
C GLY A 83 -36.63 -27.36 22.44
N LYS A 84 -37.85 -27.92 22.41
CA LYS A 84 -38.90 -27.46 21.50
C LYS A 84 -39.47 -26.12 21.98
N LEU A 85 -39.76 -25.20 21.07
CA LEU A 85 -40.84 -24.22 21.24
C LEU A 85 -41.58 -24.04 19.91
N SER A 86 -42.85 -23.66 20.00
CA SER A 86 -43.82 -23.74 18.89
C SER A 86 -44.14 -22.35 18.32
N ALA A 87 -44.33 -22.31 17.00
CA ALA A 87 -45.22 -21.37 16.34
C ALA A 87 -45.96 -22.13 15.23
N ALA A 88 -47.27 -21.90 15.08
CA ALA A 88 -48.12 -22.66 14.17
C ALA A 88 -49.08 -21.77 13.36
N PHE A 89 -49.05 -21.95 12.05
CA PHE A 89 -50.06 -21.67 11.02
C PHE A 89 -49.85 -22.83 10.00
N GLY A 90 -50.85 -23.55 9.50
CA GLY A 90 -52.06 -23.08 8.81
C GLY A 90 -51.74 -22.97 7.30
N ILE A 91 -52.48 -23.55 6.35
CA ILE A 91 -53.80 -24.23 6.37
C ILE A 91 -53.81 -25.28 5.21
N HIS A 92 -54.86 -26.13 5.16
CA HIS A 92 -55.24 -27.10 4.11
C HIS A 92 -54.42 -28.41 4.01
N GLU A 93 -54.93 -29.54 3.50
CA GLU A 93 -56.27 -30.21 3.46
C GLU A 93 -56.20 -31.30 2.37
N SER A 94 -56.88 -32.44 2.54
CA SER A 94 -57.10 -33.51 1.52
C SER A 94 -55.86 -34.25 0.98
N LEU A 95 -55.91 -35.54 0.56
CA LEU A 95 -56.92 -36.60 0.71
C LEU A 95 -56.24 -37.99 0.54
N GLU A 96 -56.97 -39.05 0.90
CA GLU A 96 -56.93 -40.43 0.36
C GLU A 96 -55.65 -41.30 0.37
N GLU A 97 -55.73 -42.29 1.26
CA GLU A 97 -55.29 -43.70 1.19
C GLU A 97 -54.96 -44.31 -0.19
N SER A 98 -53.94 -45.19 -0.22
CA SER A 98 -54.14 -46.61 -0.60
C SER A 98 -52.91 -47.46 -0.29
N GLU A 99 -53.14 -48.69 0.20
CA GLU A 99 -52.12 -49.73 0.37
C GLU A 99 -52.23 -50.78 -0.75
N GLN A 100 -51.09 -51.35 -1.17
CA GLN A 100 -50.83 -52.72 -1.66
C GLN A 100 -49.55 -52.72 -2.53
N SER A 101 -48.63 -53.69 -2.58
CA SER A 101 -48.20 -54.89 -1.81
C SER A 101 -47.68 -55.90 -2.84
N VAL A 102 -46.72 -56.78 -2.47
CA VAL A 102 -46.13 -57.86 -3.32
C VAL A 102 -45.23 -57.31 -4.45
N GLY A 103 -43.91 -57.50 -4.47
CA GLY A 103 -43.15 -58.73 -4.23
C GLY A 103 -42.43 -59.10 -5.53
N GLY A 104 -41.09 -59.07 -5.54
CA GLY A 104 -40.27 -59.37 -6.72
C GLY A 104 -38.79 -59.13 -6.45
N GLU A 105 -38.04 -60.19 -6.16
CA GLU A 105 -36.58 -60.17 -6.10
C GLU A 105 -36.00 -60.36 -7.51
N GLU A 106 -35.10 -59.50 -7.97
CA GLU A 106 -34.03 -59.93 -8.87
C GLU A 106 -32.80 -59.01 -8.79
N ASN A 107 -31.64 -59.57 -9.14
CA ASN A 107 -30.33 -59.09 -8.70
C ASN A 107 -29.87 -57.80 -9.40
N GLY A 108 -29.33 -56.85 -8.62
CA GLY A 108 -28.68 -55.63 -9.10
C GLY A 108 -27.50 -55.25 -8.21
N GLU A 109 -26.34 -55.87 -8.44
CA GLU A 109 -25.10 -55.57 -7.73
C GLU A 109 -24.52 -54.22 -8.19
N LEU A 110 -24.83 -53.15 -7.47
CA LEU A 110 -24.28 -51.80 -7.69
C LEU A 110 -23.65 -51.30 -6.40
N THR A 111 -22.32 -51.18 -6.42
CA THR A 111 -21.51 -50.65 -5.32
C THR A 111 -21.55 -49.12 -5.32
N GLU A 112 -22.56 -48.52 -4.68
CA GLU A 112 -22.57 -47.08 -4.37
C GLU A 112 -21.66 -46.76 -3.16
N GLU A 113 -20.40 -47.17 -3.25
CA GLU A 113 -19.30 -46.48 -2.55
C GLU A 113 -18.85 -45.28 -3.39
N GLU A 114 -19.75 -44.31 -3.60
CA GLU A 114 -19.32 -42.94 -3.94
C GLU A 114 -18.68 -42.32 -2.69
N SER A 115 -17.45 -42.75 -2.40
CA SER A 115 -16.58 -42.04 -1.49
C SER A 115 -16.37 -40.62 -2.04
N ASP A 116 -16.87 -39.62 -1.31
CA ASP A 116 -16.78 -38.21 -1.68
C ASP A 116 -15.33 -37.71 -1.58
N GLU A 117 -14.47 -38.15 -2.52
CA GLU A 117 -13.12 -37.64 -2.74
C GLU A 117 -13.17 -36.27 -3.41
N SER A 118 -13.93 -35.33 -2.82
CA SER A 118 -13.68 -33.90 -2.94
C SER A 118 -12.36 -33.55 -2.22
N SER A 119 -11.27 -34.20 -2.63
CA SER A 119 -10.00 -34.22 -1.91
C SER A 119 -9.51 -32.80 -1.71
N GLU A 120 -9.32 -32.38 -0.46
CA GLU A 120 -8.75 -31.07 -0.15
C GLU A 120 -7.33 -31.00 -0.70
N VAL A 121 -7.17 -30.44 -1.90
CA VAL A 121 -5.86 -30.09 -2.45
C VAL A 121 -5.34 -28.89 -1.65
N GLU A 122 -4.84 -29.15 -0.45
CA GLU A 122 -4.15 -28.16 0.37
C GLU A 122 -2.87 -27.77 -0.37
N THR A 123 -2.97 -26.72 -1.20
CA THR A 123 -1.90 -26.30 -2.11
C THR A 123 -0.67 -25.91 -1.32
N LYS A 124 0.28 -26.85 -1.19
CA LYS A 124 1.52 -26.70 -0.46
C LYS A 124 2.23 -25.42 -0.92
N LEU A 125 2.49 -24.52 0.03
CA LEU A 125 3.13 -23.24 -0.26
C LEU A 125 4.52 -23.45 -0.88
N LYS A 126 4.85 -22.64 -1.89
CA LYS A 126 6.19 -22.61 -2.49
C LYS A 126 7.19 -21.93 -1.54
N PRO A 127 8.45 -22.38 -1.47
CA PRO A 127 9.54 -21.63 -0.83
C PRO A 127 9.63 -20.18 -1.32
N GLY A 128 10.00 -19.25 -0.45
CA GLY A 128 10.11 -17.83 -0.80
C GLY A 128 9.62 -16.87 0.29
N LEU A 129 9.62 -15.58 -0.03
CA LEU A 129 9.23 -14.50 0.89
C LEU A 129 7.78 -14.10 0.67
N TYR A 130 6.93 -14.33 1.66
CA TYR A 130 5.51 -13.97 1.63
C TYR A 130 5.30 -12.60 2.26
N LEU A 131 4.68 -11.67 1.55
CA LEU A 131 4.36 -10.34 2.07
C LEU A 131 2.90 -10.37 2.54
N VAL A 132 2.67 -10.33 3.84
CA VAL A 132 1.37 -10.60 4.45
C VAL A 132 0.78 -9.32 5.02
N GLY A 133 -0.34 -8.87 4.45
CA GLY A 133 -1.10 -7.75 5.01
C GLY A 133 -1.77 -8.11 6.34
N THR A 134 -1.57 -7.30 7.37
CA THR A 134 -2.18 -7.43 8.70
C THR A 134 -3.38 -6.50 8.88
N PRO A 135 -4.30 -6.79 9.83
CA PRO A 135 -5.31 -5.87 10.31
C PRO A 135 -4.84 -4.42 10.52
N ILE A 136 -5.70 -3.45 10.21
CA ILE A 136 -5.48 -2.02 10.53
C ILE A 136 -6.28 -1.54 11.76
N GLY A 137 -7.15 -2.38 12.30
CA GLY A 137 -7.93 -2.07 13.50
C GLY A 137 -8.81 -3.23 13.97
N ASN A 138 -9.62 -3.82 13.08
CA ASN A 138 -10.39 -5.02 13.36
C ASN A 138 -9.57 -6.28 13.04
N LEU A 139 -9.50 -7.22 13.99
CA LEU A 139 -8.79 -8.49 13.78
C LEU A 139 -9.42 -9.31 12.64
N GLU A 140 -10.73 -9.20 12.45
CA GLU A 140 -11.51 -9.91 11.42
C GLU A 140 -11.11 -9.54 9.98
N ASP A 141 -10.40 -8.42 9.77
CA ASP A 141 -9.94 -7.98 8.43
C ASP A 141 -8.83 -8.89 7.84
N ILE A 142 -8.31 -9.84 8.61
CA ILE A 142 -7.24 -10.75 8.14
C ILE A 142 -7.79 -11.82 7.18
N THR A 143 -7.12 -12.03 6.06
CA THR A 143 -7.57 -13.02 5.08
C THR A 143 -7.25 -14.45 5.53
N LEU A 144 -8.10 -15.42 5.18
CA LEU A 144 -7.84 -16.85 5.42
C LEU A 144 -6.50 -17.30 4.80
N ARG A 145 -6.10 -16.68 3.68
CA ARG A 145 -4.79 -16.92 3.03
C ARG A 145 -3.62 -16.38 3.86
N ALA A 146 -3.76 -15.22 4.51
CA ALA A 146 -2.78 -14.71 5.46
C ALA A 146 -2.65 -15.66 6.67
N LEU A 147 -3.76 -16.12 7.25
CA LEU A 147 -3.74 -17.09 8.35
C LEU A 147 -3.01 -18.39 7.99
N ARG A 148 -3.29 -18.98 6.82
CA ARG A 148 -2.58 -20.18 6.35
C ARG A 148 -1.08 -19.92 6.18
N VAL A 149 -0.70 -18.84 5.50
CA VAL A 149 0.71 -18.48 5.28
C VAL A 149 1.46 -18.29 6.61
N LEU A 150 0.87 -17.58 7.57
CA LEU A 150 1.50 -17.35 8.88
C LEU A 150 1.64 -18.65 9.70
N LYS A 151 0.70 -19.61 9.58
CA LYS A 151 0.79 -20.94 10.22
C LYS A 151 1.78 -21.89 9.53
N SER A 152 2.01 -21.75 8.23
CA SER A 152 2.90 -22.61 7.45
C SER A 152 4.35 -22.10 7.30
N ALA A 153 4.64 -20.85 7.66
CA ALA A 153 5.99 -20.29 7.54
C ALA A 153 6.99 -20.88 8.57
N ALA A 154 8.27 -20.92 8.22
CA ALA A 154 9.37 -21.33 9.10
C ALA A 154 9.90 -20.19 10.01
N LEU A 155 9.52 -18.95 9.70
CA LEU A 155 9.75 -17.75 10.51
C LEU A 155 8.80 -16.64 10.07
N ILE A 156 8.31 -15.85 11.03
CA ILE A 156 7.66 -14.56 10.79
C ILE A 156 8.67 -13.44 11.07
N LEU A 157 8.86 -12.56 10.09
CA LEU A 157 9.57 -11.29 10.19
C LEU A 157 8.53 -10.22 10.50
N ALA A 158 8.63 -9.55 11.66
CA ALA A 158 7.64 -8.57 12.12
C ALA A 158 8.29 -7.25 12.56
N GLU A 159 7.69 -6.08 12.32
CA GLU A 159 8.28 -4.80 12.73
C GLU A 159 8.47 -4.73 14.26
N ASP A 160 7.40 -4.82 15.06
CA ASP A 160 7.48 -5.16 16.49
C ASP A 160 6.92 -6.56 16.78
N THR A 161 7.75 -7.44 17.35
CA THR A 161 7.35 -8.78 17.80
C THR A 161 6.40 -8.73 19.00
N ARG A 162 6.36 -7.63 19.76
CA ARG A 162 5.43 -7.41 20.86
C ARG A 162 4.02 -7.16 20.34
N HIS A 163 3.87 -6.26 19.37
CA HIS A 163 2.57 -5.92 18.79
C HIS A 163 1.98 -7.13 18.06
N SER A 164 2.75 -7.70 17.12
CA SER A 164 2.35 -8.90 16.38
C SER A 164 2.04 -10.11 17.28
N SER A 165 2.66 -10.26 18.46
CA SER A 165 2.33 -11.35 19.39
C SER A 165 0.86 -11.42 19.80
N ARG A 166 0.14 -10.28 19.81
CA ARG A 166 -1.31 -10.24 20.08
C ARG A 166 -2.10 -10.89 18.95
N LEU A 167 -1.77 -10.55 17.69
CA LEU A 167 -2.37 -11.13 16.49
C LEU A 167 -2.09 -12.63 16.39
N LEU A 168 -0.82 -13.03 16.58
CA LEU A 168 -0.41 -14.44 16.50
C LEU A 168 -1.08 -15.29 17.59
N ARG A 169 -1.19 -14.78 18.82
CA ARG A 169 -1.91 -15.47 19.91
C ARG A 169 -3.40 -15.62 19.63
N HIS A 170 -4.06 -14.58 19.09
CA HIS A 170 -5.50 -14.61 18.83
C HIS A 170 -5.90 -15.71 17.83
N TYR A 171 -5.04 -15.99 16.84
CA TYR A 171 -5.30 -17.00 15.79
C TYR A 171 -4.61 -18.36 16.01
N ASP A 172 -4.04 -18.61 17.20
CA ASP A 172 -3.18 -19.76 17.52
C ASP A 172 -2.10 -20.03 16.45
N ILE A 173 -1.34 -18.98 16.12
CA ILE A 173 -0.19 -19.05 15.22
C ILE A 173 1.06 -19.24 16.09
N ARG A 174 1.60 -20.46 16.07
CA ARG A 174 2.74 -20.87 16.92
C ARG A 174 4.11 -20.67 16.25
N THR A 175 4.12 -20.18 15.02
CA THR A 175 5.30 -19.88 14.22
C THR A 175 6.24 -18.89 14.92
N PRO A 176 7.55 -19.15 15.01
CA PRO A 176 8.48 -18.25 15.67
C PRO A 176 8.57 -16.90 14.94
N ALA A 177 8.62 -15.81 15.71
CA ALA A 177 8.74 -14.44 15.20
C ALA A 177 10.12 -13.82 15.50
N MET A 178 10.66 -13.05 14.55
CA MET A 178 11.90 -12.29 14.64
C MET A 178 11.62 -10.84 14.25
N SER A 179 12.18 -9.87 15.00
CA SER A 179 12.00 -8.46 14.65
C SER A 179 12.71 -8.08 13.35
N TYR A 180 12.01 -7.40 12.44
CA TYR A 180 12.55 -6.97 11.16
C TYR A 180 12.04 -5.57 10.84
N HIS A 181 12.88 -4.57 11.13
CA HIS A 181 12.49 -3.16 11.14
C HIS A 181 13.61 -2.28 10.58
N LYS A 182 13.28 -1.06 10.16
CA LYS A 182 14.20 -0.09 9.49
C LYS A 182 15.59 0.09 10.12
N PHE A 183 15.72 -0.06 11.44
CA PHE A 183 17.02 0.03 12.14
C PHE A 183 17.87 -1.26 12.14
N ASN A 184 17.30 -2.42 11.77
CA ASN A 184 17.99 -3.72 11.77
C ASN A 184 17.95 -4.45 10.41
N GLU A 185 17.12 -4.00 9.45
CA GLU A 185 16.92 -4.68 8.17
C GLU A 185 18.24 -4.99 7.44
N LYS A 186 19.16 -4.02 7.36
CA LYS A 186 20.49 -4.18 6.75
C LYS A 186 21.35 -5.25 7.44
N ALA A 187 21.23 -5.38 8.76
CA ALA A 187 22.00 -6.35 9.54
C ALA A 187 21.37 -7.75 9.53
N ARG A 188 20.06 -7.86 9.25
CA ARG A 188 19.33 -9.15 9.19
C ARG A 188 19.07 -9.64 7.77
N ARG A 189 19.20 -8.78 6.75
CA ARG A 189 18.98 -9.11 5.32
C ARG A 189 19.71 -10.38 4.88
N ASP A 190 21.00 -10.50 5.19
CA ASP A 190 21.82 -11.59 4.64
C ASP A 190 21.46 -12.94 5.27
N LEU A 191 21.13 -12.96 6.56
CA LEU A 191 20.55 -14.11 7.27
C LEU A 191 19.18 -14.53 6.70
N VAL A 192 18.33 -13.55 6.37
CA VAL A 192 17.01 -13.81 5.77
C VAL A 192 17.15 -14.38 4.36
N LEU A 193 18.03 -13.82 3.53
CA LEU A 193 18.33 -14.34 2.19
C LEU A 193 18.94 -15.75 2.23
N GLU A 194 19.77 -16.06 3.22
CA GLU A 194 20.33 -17.40 3.39
C GLU A 194 19.22 -18.44 3.67
N ARG A 195 18.31 -18.15 4.59
CA ARG A 195 17.15 -19.02 4.89
C ARG A 195 16.25 -19.22 3.68
N LEU A 196 15.95 -18.15 2.94
CA LEU A 196 15.17 -18.22 1.69
C LEU A 196 15.85 -19.11 0.63
N ARG A 197 17.17 -18.97 0.43
CA ARG A 197 17.95 -19.80 -0.50
C ARG A 197 18.03 -21.28 -0.11
N ARG A 198 17.81 -21.62 1.16
CA ARG A 198 17.68 -23.02 1.64
C ARG A 198 16.32 -23.64 1.34
N GLY A 199 15.40 -22.91 0.68
CA GLY A 199 14.06 -23.39 0.38
C GLY A 199 13.05 -23.18 1.51
N GLU A 200 13.30 -22.27 2.44
CA GLU A 200 12.35 -21.94 3.50
C GLU A 200 11.23 -21.01 3.04
N ILE A 201 10.06 -21.14 3.69
CA ILE A 201 8.94 -20.20 3.58
C ILE A 201 9.10 -19.19 4.72
N LEU A 202 9.32 -17.91 4.42
CA LEU A 202 9.34 -16.84 5.43
C LEU A 202 8.18 -15.87 5.16
N ALA A 203 7.48 -15.44 6.20
CA ALA A 203 6.45 -14.41 6.10
C ALA A 203 6.96 -13.07 6.64
N LEU A 204 6.71 -11.97 5.95
CA LEU A 204 6.93 -10.61 6.44
C LEU A 204 5.58 -9.95 6.75
N ILE A 205 5.48 -9.34 7.92
CA ILE A 205 4.36 -8.49 8.37
C ILE A 205 4.87 -7.15 8.88
N SER A 206 4.10 -6.10 8.68
CA SER A 206 4.24 -4.86 9.47
C SER A 206 3.22 -4.84 10.60
N ASP A 207 3.33 -3.84 11.48
CA ASP A 207 2.49 -3.69 12.66
C ASP A 207 1.00 -3.50 12.32
N ALA A 208 0.68 -2.91 11.15
CA ALA A 208 -0.67 -2.77 10.63
C ALA A 208 -0.67 -2.58 9.11
N GLY A 209 -1.53 -3.28 8.37
CA GLY A 209 -1.67 -3.14 6.92
C GLY A 209 -0.59 -3.86 6.11
N MET A 210 -0.19 -3.26 4.97
CA MET A 210 0.65 -3.92 3.97
C MET A 210 2.15 -3.62 4.16
N PRO A 211 3.00 -4.62 4.50
CA PRO A 211 4.43 -4.38 4.73
C PRO A 211 5.15 -3.81 3.51
N GLY A 212 6.07 -2.87 3.76
CA GLY A 212 6.81 -2.12 2.75
C GLY A 212 6.14 -0.83 2.25
N ILE A 213 4.90 -0.53 2.68
CA ILE A 213 4.17 0.70 2.31
C ILE A 213 4.17 1.70 3.48
N SER A 214 5.10 2.65 3.48
CA SER A 214 5.53 3.47 4.65
C SER A 214 6.25 2.69 5.76
N ASP A 215 6.11 1.37 5.76
CA ASP A 215 6.68 0.42 6.70
C ASP A 215 8.02 -0.18 6.19
N PRO A 216 8.85 -0.80 7.05
CA PRO A 216 9.98 -1.62 6.63
C PRO A 216 9.55 -2.76 5.70
N GLY A 217 10.47 -3.21 4.84
CA GLY A 217 10.27 -4.39 3.98
C GLY A 217 10.74 -4.23 2.54
N SER A 218 10.65 -3.03 1.97
CA SER A 218 11.02 -2.77 0.56
C SER A 218 12.48 -3.14 0.26
N ALA A 219 13.39 -2.95 1.23
CA ALA A 219 14.80 -3.33 1.13
C ALA A 219 15.03 -4.85 1.01
N ILE A 220 14.27 -5.68 1.75
CA ILE A 220 14.40 -7.15 1.65
C ILE A 220 13.69 -7.70 0.41
N VAL A 221 12.54 -7.13 0.02
CA VAL A 221 11.86 -7.47 -1.26
C VAL A 221 12.80 -7.24 -2.44
N ARG A 222 13.44 -6.05 -2.51
CA ARG A 222 14.45 -5.75 -3.52
C ARG A 222 15.58 -6.77 -3.51
N ALA A 223 16.13 -7.09 -2.34
CA ALA A 223 17.25 -8.01 -2.22
C ALA A 223 16.87 -9.48 -2.56
N CYS A 224 15.59 -9.87 -2.43
CA CYS A 224 15.09 -11.15 -2.91
C CYS A 224 15.04 -11.18 -4.44
N VAL A 225 14.52 -10.13 -5.08
CA VAL A 225 14.51 -10.00 -6.55
C VAL A 225 15.94 -9.99 -7.11
N GLU A 226 16.86 -9.22 -6.51
CA GLU A 226 18.30 -9.21 -6.88
C GLU A 226 18.99 -10.57 -6.64
N ALA A 227 18.41 -11.44 -5.80
CA ALA A 227 18.91 -12.79 -5.51
C ALA A 227 18.15 -13.91 -6.26
N ASN A 228 17.21 -13.57 -7.16
CA ASN A 228 16.29 -14.51 -7.83
C ASN A 228 15.55 -15.44 -6.84
N VAL A 229 15.05 -14.87 -5.74
CA VAL A 229 14.19 -15.53 -4.75
C VAL A 229 12.74 -15.09 -4.98
N ASP A 230 11.81 -16.05 -5.04
CA ASP A 230 10.39 -15.79 -5.21
C ASP A 230 9.81 -14.91 -4.08
N VAL A 231 8.96 -13.95 -4.46
CA VAL A 231 8.25 -13.05 -3.54
C VAL A 231 6.74 -13.14 -3.81
N PHE A 232 5.96 -13.48 -2.78
CA PHE A 232 4.52 -13.75 -2.88
C PHE A 232 3.71 -12.71 -2.10
N PRO A 233 3.11 -11.69 -2.75
CA PRO A 233 2.20 -10.78 -2.09
C PRO A 233 0.87 -11.48 -1.73
N ILE A 234 0.43 -11.28 -0.50
CA ILE A 234 -0.87 -11.73 0.01
C ILE A 234 -1.74 -10.49 0.21
N PRO A 235 -2.78 -10.29 -0.64
CA PRO A 235 -3.75 -9.21 -0.45
C PRO A 235 -4.35 -9.23 0.95
N GLY A 236 -4.54 -8.04 1.50
CA GLY A 236 -5.01 -7.81 2.85
C GLY A 236 -5.28 -6.31 3.08
N PRO A 237 -5.51 -5.89 4.33
CA PRO A 237 -5.96 -4.54 4.65
C PRO A 237 -4.97 -3.44 4.24
N SER A 238 -5.50 -2.30 3.81
CA SER A 238 -4.71 -1.13 3.43
C SER A 238 -5.50 0.15 3.70
N ALA A 239 -5.08 0.89 4.74
CA ALA A 239 -5.73 2.15 5.12
C ALA A 239 -5.80 3.15 3.95
N VAL A 240 -4.82 3.16 3.04
CA VAL A 240 -4.83 3.97 1.82
C VAL A 240 -6.08 3.72 0.96
N VAL A 241 -6.37 2.44 0.68
CA VAL A 241 -7.46 2.05 -0.22
C VAL A 241 -8.81 2.16 0.49
N THR A 242 -8.90 1.68 1.74
CA THR A 242 -10.11 1.79 2.57
C THR A 242 -10.54 3.25 2.75
N ALA A 243 -9.59 4.16 3.01
CA ALA A 243 -9.87 5.59 3.12
C ALA A 243 -10.32 6.20 1.78
N LEU A 244 -9.68 5.81 0.67
CA LEU A 244 -9.95 6.34 -0.66
C LEU A 244 -11.35 5.95 -1.17
N VAL A 245 -11.73 4.67 -1.12
CA VAL A 245 -13.03 4.22 -1.67
C VAL A 245 -14.22 4.81 -0.91
N ALA A 246 -14.07 5.05 0.39
CA ALA A 246 -15.08 5.69 1.21
C ALA A 246 -15.02 7.25 1.19
N SER A 247 -14.04 7.86 0.52
CA SER A 247 -13.82 9.32 0.56
C SER A 247 -14.93 10.14 -0.13
N GLY A 248 -15.56 9.62 -1.18
CA GLY A 248 -16.46 10.41 -2.04
C GLY A 248 -15.74 11.39 -2.98
N LEU A 249 -14.47 11.10 -3.29
CA LEU A 249 -13.63 11.78 -4.28
C LEU A 249 -13.32 10.82 -5.45
N PRO A 250 -12.89 11.32 -6.63
CA PRO A 250 -12.56 10.46 -7.77
C PRO A 250 -11.48 9.43 -7.44
N THR A 251 -11.64 8.20 -7.94
CA THR A 251 -10.74 7.07 -7.63
C THR A 251 -10.04 6.49 -8.86
N ASP A 252 -10.32 7.03 -10.05
CA ASP A 252 -9.81 6.57 -11.36
C ASP A 252 -8.28 6.72 -11.44
N GLU A 253 -7.77 7.82 -10.90
CA GLU A 253 -6.36 8.11 -10.71
C GLU A 253 -6.14 8.67 -9.31
N PHE A 254 -5.23 8.07 -8.55
CA PHE A 254 -4.80 8.59 -7.27
C PHE A 254 -3.30 8.41 -7.05
N SER A 255 -2.72 9.21 -6.16
CA SER A 255 -1.35 9.01 -5.67
C SER A 255 -1.33 8.88 -4.15
N PHE A 256 -0.57 7.90 -3.66
CA PHE A 256 -0.24 7.78 -2.24
C PHE A 256 1.03 8.56 -1.95
N VAL A 257 0.93 9.53 -1.05
CA VAL A 257 2.05 10.41 -0.67
C VAL A 257 2.62 10.04 0.71
N GLY A 258 1.84 9.34 1.54
CA GLY A 258 2.25 8.90 2.87
C GLY A 258 2.50 10.08 3.83
N PHE A 259 3.53 9.96 4.67
CA PHE A 259 3.91 11.00 5.64
C PHE A 259 4.80 12.08 4.99
N LEU A 260 4.37 13.34 5.04
CA LEU A 260 5.20 14.46 4.58
C LEU A 260 6.32 14.81 5.59
N PRO A 261 7.43 15.44 5.11
CA PRO A 261 8.54 15.85 5.97
C PRO A 261 8.13 16.69 7.18
N ALA A 262 8.76 16.43 8.34
CA ALA A 262 8.57 17.25 9.53
C ALA A 262 9.07 18.70 9.32
N GLN A 263 10.14 18.89 8.55
CA GLN A 263 10.72 20.21 8.25
C GLN A 263 9.79 21.02 7.34
N SER A 264 9.45 22.25 7.76
CA SER A 264 8.39 23.05 7.13
C SER A 264 8.69 23.40 5.68
N SER A 265 9.91 23.83 5.36
CA SER A 265 10.32 24.18 4.01
C SER A 265 10.26 22.98 3.05
N SER A 266 10.68 21.79 3.49
CA SER A 266 10.58 20.56 2.71
C SER A 266 9.13 20.10 2.51
N ARG A 267 8.28 20.24 3.53
CA ARG A 267 6.85 19.95 3.44
C ARG A 267 6.14 20.90 2.46
N GLN A 268 6.36 22.19 2.59
CA GLN A 268 5.77 23.21 1.72
C GLN A 268 6.21 23.05 0.25
N LYS A 269 7.48 22.69 0.00
CA LYS A 269 7.94 22.29 -1.35
C LYS A 269 7.19 21.08 -1.90
N ARG A 270 6.94 20.03 -1.10
CA ARG A 270 6.18 18.85 -1.55
C ARG A 270 4.69 19.15 -1.74
N LEU A 271 4.08 19.97 -0.86
CA LEU A 271 2.70 20.43 -1.00
C LEU A 271 2.50 21.32 -2.23
N ALA A 272 3.47 22.16 -2.61
CA ALA A 272 3.40 22.98 -3.81
C ALA A 272 3.42 22.16 -5.11
N ILE A 273 4.10 21.02 -5.14
CA ILE A 273 4.02 20.04 -6.24
C ILE A 273 2.64 19.38 -6.22
N ALA A 274 2.28 18.81 -5.06
CA ALA A 274 1.02 18.10 -4.81
C ALA A 274 -0.23 18.92 -5.21
N ALA A 275 -0.25 20.23 -4.92
CA ALA A 275 -1.36 21.11 -5.26
C ALA A 275 -1.70 21.20 -6.77
N SER A 276 -0.75 20.83 -7.65
CA SER A 276 -0.90 20.83 -9.11
C SER A 276 -1.30 19.49 -9.73
N GLU A 277 -1.30 18.40 -8.95
CA GLU A 277 -1.67 17.06 -9.42
C GLU A 277 -3.19 16.98 -9.67
N SER A 278 -3.59 16.37 -10.79
CA SER A 278 -5.01 16.17 -11.15
C SER A 278 -5.62 14.89 -10.58
N ALA A 279 -4.78 13.94 -10.16
CA ALA A 279 -5.17 12.74 -9.42
C ALA A 279 -5.56 13.06 -7.96
N THR A 280 -6.41 12.25 -7.36
CA THR A 280 -6.74 12.31 -5.92
C THR A 280 -5.51 11.92 -5.08
N GLN A 281 -5.34 12.48 -3.88
CA GLN A 281 -4.08 12.37 -3.13
C GLN A 281 -4.31 11.89 -1.70
N VAL A 282 -3.60 10.83 -1.29
CA VAL A 282 -3.75 10.20 0.02
C VAL A 282 -2.51 10.41 0.87
N PHE A 283 -2.69 11.03 2.04
CA PHE A 283 -1.65 11.38 3.01
C PHE A 283 -1.91 10.69 4.35
N TYR A 284 -0.83 10.31 5.04
CA TYR A 284 -0.90 9.92 6.45
C TYR A 284 -0.48 11.11 7.33
N VAL A 285 -1.31 11.43 8.32
CA VAL A 285 -1.13 12.65 9.13
C VAL A 285 -1.19 12.30 10.63
N PRO A 286 -0.11 12.53 11.41
CA PRO A 286 -0.18 12.33 12.85
C PRO A 286 -1.23 13.26 13.49
N PRO A 287 -2.05 12.79 14.44
CA PRO A 287 -3.23 13.52 14.93
C PRO A 287 -2.86 14.90 15.49
N HIS A 288 -1.81 14.96 16.31
CA HIS A 288 -1.25 16.18 16.90
C HIS A 288 -0.62 17.16 15.88
N LYS A 289 -0.63 16.83 14.58
CA LYS A 289 -0.18 17.70 13.48
C LYS A 289 -1.31 18.07 12.51
N LEU A 290 -2.51 17.49 12.61
CA LEU A 290 -3.56 17.65 11.59
C LEU A 290 -3.91 19.11 11.34
N VAL A 291 -4.16 19.89 12.39
CA VAL A 291 -4.49 21.33 12.28
C VAL A 291 -3.45 22.09 11.46
N LYS A 292 -2.17 21.98 11.85
CA LYS A 292 -1.06 22.63 11.13
C LYS A 292 -0.88 22.09 9.71
N PHE A 293 -1.12 20.80 9.49
CA PHE A 293 -1.08 20.19 8.16
C PHE A 293 -2.17 20.77 7.25
N LEU A 294 -3.38 21.00 7.79
CA LEU A 294 -4.49 21.64 7.09
C LEU A 294 -4.21 23.12 6.81
N ASP A 295 -3.65 23.89 7.76
CA ASP A 295 -3.20 25.28 7.52
C ASP A 295 -2.15 25.33 6.38
N ASP A 296 -1.15 24.43 6.38
CA ASP A 296 -0.15 24.27 5.30
C ASP A 296 -0.80 23.83 3.96
N CYS A 297 -1.87 23.02 3.99
CA CYS A 297 -2.59 22.57 2.79
C CYS A 297 -3.45 23.68 2.18
N ILE A 298 -4.21 24.44 2.98
CA ILE A 298 -4.98 25.60 2.49
C ILE A 298 -4.06 26.59 1.76
N SER A 299 -2.86 26.80 2.33
CA SER A 299 -1.83 27.68 1.77
C SER A 299 -1.28 27.24 0.39
N ALA A 300 -1.47 25.97 -0.01
CA ALA A 300 -0.98 25.42 -1.27
C ALA A 300 -2.09 25.00 -2.24
N PHE A 301 -3.16 24.36 -1.76
CA PHE A 301 -4.25 23.78 -2.55
C PHE A 301 -5.46 24.73 -2.73
N GLY A 302 -5.58 25.73 -1.86
CA GLY A 302 -6.74 26.63 -1.74
C GLY A 302 -7.79 26.13 -0.73
N ALA A 303 -8.39 27.07 0.00
CA ALA A 303 -9.37 26.82 1.08
C ALA A 303 -10.57 25.94 0.68
N LEU A 304 -11.01 26.07 -0.59
CA LEU A 304 -12.20 25.40 -1.12
C LEU A 304 -11.94 23.99 -1.69
N ARG A 305 -10.70 23.48 -1.69
CA ARG A 305 -10.41 22.13 -2.19
C ARG A 305 -11.17 21.09 -1.35
N ARG A 306 -11.86 20.14 -1.98
CA ARG A 306 -12.56 19.07 -1.25
C ARG A 306 -11.56 18.08 -0.67
N CYS A 307 -11.90 17.52 0.47
CA CYS A 307 -11.12 16.50 1.15
C CYS A 307 -12.02 15.60 2.01
N ALA A 308 -11.46 14.47 2.42
CA ALA A 308 -12.04 13.58 3.41
C ALA A 308 -10.99 13.23 4.48
N VAL A 309 -11.42 13.18 5.74
CA VAL A 309 -10.60 12.73 6.87
C VAL A 309 -11.17 11.41 7.35
N ALA A 310 -10.43 10.33 7.10
CA ALA A 310 -10.71 9.00 7.63
C ALA A 310 -9.86 8.79 8.89
N ARG A 311 -10.52 8.63 10.04
CA ARG A 311 -9.88 8.48 11.35
C ARG A 311 -10.22 7.11 11.94
N GLU A 312 -9.25 6.44 12.56
CA GLU A 312 -9.45 5.18 13.32
C GLU A 312 -10.19 4.10 12.52
N LEU A 313 -9.82 3.95 11.24
CA LEU A 313 -10.39 2.97 10.31
C LEU A 313 -10.46 1.56 10.90
N THR A 314 -11.60 0.89 10.71
CA THR A 314 -11.95 -0.45 11.22
C THR A 314 -12.00 -0.58 12.75
N LYS A 315 -11.85 0.52 13.51
CA LYS A 315 -11.88 0.53 14.99
C LYS A 315 -13.21 1.08 15.50
N VAL A 316 -13.45 0.92 16.80
CA VAL A 316 -14.67 1.36 17.53
C VAL A 316 -14.95 2.88 17.42
N HIS A 317 -14.00 3.68 16.95
CA HIS A 317 -14.11 5.13 16.80
C HIS A 317 -13.87 5.63 15.36
N GLU A 318 -14.10 4.76 14.37
CA GLU A 318 -14.05 5.10 12.94
C GLU A 318 -14.91 6.34 12.66
N GLU A 319 -14.35 7.30 11.93
CA GLU A 319 -15.06 8.51 11.51
C GLU A 319 -14.59 8.94 10.12
N PHE A 320 -15.55 9.21 9.23
CA PHE A 320 -15.33 9.78 7.90
C PHE A 320 -15.94 11.18 7.81
N TRP A 321 -15.13 12.19 8.12
CA TRP A 321 -15.50 13.59 7.89
C TRP A 321 -15.23 13.97 6.43
N ARG A 322 -16.10 14.80 5.80
CA ARG A 322 -15.97 15.25 4.40
C ARG A 322 -16.39 16.72 4.24
N GLY A 323 -15.69 17.47 3.39
CA GLY A 323 -15.96 18.90 3.13
C GLY A 323 -14.79 19.60 2.45
N THR A 324 -14.71 20.93 2.52
CA THR A 324 -13.54 21.69 2.05
C THR A 324 -12.45 21.78 3.12
N LEU A 325 -11.18 21.94 2.72
CA LEU A 325 -10.04 22.05 3.66
C LEU A 325 -10.27 23.07 4.80
N ASP A 326 -10.95 24.19 4.52
CA ASP A 326 -11.28 25.22 5.50
C ASP A 326 -12.35 24.79 6.52
N GLN A 327 -13.36 24.04 6.07
CA GLN A 327 -14.33 23.39 6.95
C GLN A 327 -13.64 22.33 7.83
N THR A 328 -12.70 21.55 7.27
CA THR A 328 -11.89 20.56 8.00
C THR A 328 -11.07 21.21 9.10
N LEU A 329 -10.43 22.33 8.75
CA LEU A 329 -9.58 23.09 9.65
C LEU A 329 -10.38 23.67 10.82
N THR A 330 -11.58 24.20 10.53
CA THR A 330 -12.51 24.71 11.54
C THR A 330 -12.98 23.62 12.49
N GLU A 331 -13.43 22.49 11.95
CA GLU A 331 -13.87 21.31 12.72
C GLU A 331 -12.77 20.81 13.68
N PHE A 332 -11.61 20.44 13.13
CA PHE A 332 -10.56 19.78 13.91
C PHE A 332 -9.74 20.74 14.78
N LYS A 333 -9.83 22.07 14.59
CA LYS A 333 -9.38 23.07 15.57
C LYS A 333 -10.19 22.99 16.89
N SER A 334 -11.47 22.63 16.82
CA SER A 334 -12.30 22.47 18.03
C SER A 334 -12.12 21.09 18.70
N ARG A 335 -12.09 20.00 17.91
CA ARG A 335 -12.21 18.61 18.43
C ARG A 335 -10.90 17.95 18.87
N SER A 336 -9.73 18.50 18.56
CA SER A 336 -8.41 17.96 18.99
C SER A 336 -8.25 16.44 18.78
N PRO A 337 -8.21 15.96 17.52
CA PRO A 337 -8.37 14.54 17.19
C PRO A 337 -7.26 13.65 17.75
N ARG A 338 -7.57 12.35 17.87
CA ARG A 338 -6.69 11.28 18.37
C ARG A 338 -6.71 10.08 17.40
N GLY A 339 -5.85 9.09 17.64
CA GLY A 339 -5.76 7.90 16.80
C GLY A 339 -5.05 8.13 15.47
N GLU A 340 -5.15 7.18 14.55
CA GLU A 340 -4.58 7.27 13.20
C GLU A 340 -5.49 8.06 12.26
N ILE A 341 -4.88 8.83 11.34
CA ILE A 341 -5.59 9.67 10.38
C ILE A 341 -5.02 9.50 8.98
N THR A 342 -5.90 9.12 8.05
CA THR A 342 -5.67 9.18 6.61
C THR A 342 -6.46 10.35 6.03
N LEU A 343 -5.76 11.29 5.39
CA LEU A 343 -6.35 12.48 4.76
C LEU A 343 -6.33 12.28 3.24
N ILE A 344 -7.50 12.34 2.61
CA ILE A 344 -7.65 12.30 1.16
C ILE A 344 -7.96 13.72 0.67
N ILE A 345 -7.22 14.24 -0.30
CA ILE A 345 -7.43 15.56 -0.90
C ILE A 345 -7.73 15.39 -2.40
N GLU A 346 -8.72 16.14 -2.89
CA GLU A 346 -9.11 16.17 -4.31
C GLU A 346 -7.97 16.73 -5.20
N GLY A 347 -7.79 16.16 -6.37
CA GLY A 347 -6.89 16.70 -7.40
C GLY A 347 -7.39 18.02 -8.00
N VAL A 348 -6.64 18.64 -8.92
CA VAL A 348 -7.20 19.71 -9.76
C VAL A 348 -8.05 19.10 -10.89
N PRO A 349 -9.25 19.64 -11.21
CA PRO A 349 -10.06 19.12 -12.30
C PRO A 349 -9.29 19.11 -13.63
N LYS A 350 -9.25 17.99 -14.35
CA LYS A 350 -8.48 17.85 -15.61
C LYS A 350 -8.81 18.91 -16.67
N ALA A 351 -10.03 19.47 -16.64
CA ALA A 351 -10.42 20.61 -17.46
C ALA A 351 -9.47 21.83 -17.32
N SER A 352 -8.84 22.07 -16.17
CA SER A 352 -7.84 23.15 -16.01
C SER A 352 -6.44 22.81 -16.53
N GLN A 353 -6.24 21.58 -17.04
CA GLN A 353 -5.01 21.16 -17.71
C GLN A 353 -5.17 21.19 -19.25
N ASP A 354 -6.32 20.77 -19.78
CA ASP A 354 -6.58 20.60 -21.22
C ASP A 354 -7.44 21.70 -21.88
N GLN A 355 -7.88 22.72 -21.15
CA GLN A 355 -8.49 23.89 -21.79
C GLN A 355 -7.48 24.64 -22.67
N LEU A 356 -7.62 24.44 -23.98
CA LEU A 356 -7.15 25.33 -25.04
C LEU A 356 -7.93 26.66 -24.99
N VAL A 357 -7.75 27.44 -23.92
CA VAL A 357 -8.23 28.82 -23.88
C VAL A 357 -7.46 29.61 -24.93
N ASP A 358 -8.17 30.28 -25.83
CA ASP A 358 -7.54 31.08 -26.87
C ASP A 358 -6.60 32.11 -26.24
N GLU A 359 -5.36 32.16 -26.71
CA GLU A 359 -4.36 33.12 -26.29
C GLU A 359 -4.85 34.56 -26.54
N ASN A 360 -5.72 34.78 -27.53
CA ASN A 360 -6.38 36.07 -27.78
C ASN A 360 -7.41 36.42 -26.71
N GLU A 361 -8.13 35.45 -26.15
CA GLU A 361 -9.06 35.68 -25.03
C GLU A 361 -8.27 36.02 -23.75
N LEU A 362 -7.19 35.29 -23.47
CA LEU A 362 -6.28 35.57 -22.36
C LEU A 362 -5.65 36.97 -22.50
N ARG A 363 -5.20 37.35 -23.70
CA ARG A 363 -4.71 38.71 -24.00
C ARG A 363 -5.80 39.77 -23.81
N SER A 364 -7.02 39.52 -24.29
CA SER A 364 -8.15 40.45 -24.14
C SER A 364 -8.47 40.71 -22.66
N ARG A 365 -8.60 39.64 -21.87
CA ARG A 365 -8.82 39.72 -20.40
C ARG A 365 -7.67 40.40 -19.68
N LEU A 366 -6.42 40.09 -20.02
CA LEU A 366 -5.25 40.75 -19.43
C LEU A 366 -5.20 42.24 -19.78
N LYS A 367 -5.47 42.60 -21.04
CA LYS A 367 -5.49 43.99 -21.49
C LYS A 367 -6.44 44.84 -20.66
N SER A 368 -7.71 44.43 -20.51
CA SER A 368 -8.70 45.23 -19.77
C SER A 368 -8.39 45.40 -18.28
N ARG A 369 -7.48 44.58 -17.71
CA ARG A 369 -7.04 44.65 -16.31
C ARG A 369 -5.76 45.49 -16.16
N LEU A 370 -4.85 45.43 -17.14
CA LEU A 370 -3.71 46.35 -17.25
C LEU A 370 -4.16 47.79 -17.55
N ASP A 371 -5.12 47.95 -18.46
CA ASP A 371 -5.73 49.25 -18.81
C ASP A 371 -6.50 49.86 -17.61
N ALA A 372 -6.97 49.02 -16.68
CA ALA A 372 -7.55 49.43 -15.40
C ALA A 372 -6.49 49.75 -14.30
N GLY A 373 -5.20 49.80 -14.66
CA GLY A 373 -4.11 50.19 -13.76
C GLY A 373 -3.56 49.10 -12.84
N MET A 374 -4.02 47.84 -12.95
CA MET A 374 -3.52 46.74 -12.12
C MET A 374 -2.08 46.37 -12.49
N SER A 375 -1.28 45.93 -11.51
CA SER A 375 0.05 45.38 -11.84
C SER A 375 -0.07 44.07 -12.62
N PRO A 376 0.94 43.69 -13.43
CA PRO A 376 0.95 42.40 -14.13
C PRO A 376 0.80 41.18 -13.19
N SER A 377 1.20 41.31 -11.93
CA SER A 377 1.04 40.27 -10.91
C SER A 377 -0.42 40.12 -10.46
N GLU A 378 -1.14 41.23 -10.30
CA GLU A 378 -2.55 41.25 -9.89
C GLU A 378 -3.48 40.86 -11.03
N ALA A 379 -3.30 41.45 -12.22
CA ALA A 379 -4.03 41.07 -13.43
C ALA A 379 -3.88 39.56 -13.71
N THR A 380 -2.68 39.01 -13.53
CA THR A 380 -2.43 37.56 -13.63
C THR A 380 -3.20 36.78 -12.57
N LYS A 381 -3.15 37.16 -11.28
CA LYS A 381 -3.91 36.46 -10.21
C LYS A 381 -5.40 36.41 -10.54
N GLN A 382 -5.97 37.54 -10.98
CA GLN A 382 -7.39 37.63 -11.26
C GLN A 382 -7.79 36.80 -12.51
N VAL A 383 -7.04 36.88 -13.61
CA VAL A 383 -7.32 36.04 -14.79
C VAL A 383 -7.20 34.54 -14.46
N VAL A 384 -6.19 34.14 -13.67
CA VAL A 384 -6.03 32.75 -13.20
C VAL A 384 -7.21 32.29 -12.33
N LEU A 385 -7.78 33.17 -11.49
CA LEU A 385 -8.98 32.88 -10.70
C LEU A 385 -10.24 32.76 -11.57
N GLU A 386 -10.38 33.58 -12.61
CA GLU A 386 -11.54 33.58 -13.50
C GLU A 386 -11.54 32.41 -14.50
N THR A 387 -10.39 32.07 -15.10
CA THR A 387 -10.30 31.08 -16.19
C THR A 387 -9.74 29.74 -15.74
N SER A 388 -9.29 29.59 -14.49
CA SER A 388 -8.57 28.40 -13.98
C SER A 388 -7.29 28.02 -14.75
N VAL A 389 -6.80 28.87 -15.67
CA VAL A 389 -5.60 28.60 -16.47
C VAL A 389 -4.34 28.69 -15.61
N ARG A 390 -3.36 27.83 -15.89
CA ARG A 390 -2.09 27.75 -15.13
C ARG A 390 -1.32 29.09 -15.18
N LYS A 391 -0.95 29.61 -14.00
CA LYS A 391 -0.27 30.91 -13.82
C LYS A 391 1.00 31.09 -14.67
N ASN A 392 1.74 30.01 -14.94
CA ASN A 392 2.96 30.05 -15.75
C ASN A 392 2.71 30.35 -17.25
N LEU A 393 1.48 30.17 -17.73
CA LEU A 393 1.06 30.58 -19.09
C LEU A 393 0.61 32.04 -19.11
N VAL A 394 -0.12 32.49 -18.08
CA VAL A 394 -0.71 33.84 -18.01
C VAL A 394 0.32 34.93 -17.67
N TYR A 395 1.27 34.65 -16.75
CA TYR A 395 2.21 35.66 -16.25
C TYR A 395 3.18 36.22 -17.31
N PRO A 396 3.78 35.40 -18.22
CA PRO A 396 4.62 35.92 -19.29
C PRO A 396 3.87 36.83 -20.27
N LEU A 397 2.60 36.51 -20.56
CA LEU A 397 1.75 37.33 -21.41
C LEU A 397 1.52 38.72 -20.77
N ALA A 398 1.12 38.76 -19.50
CA ALA A 398 0.90 40.00 -18.75
C ALA A 398 2.15 40.91 -18.72
N LEU A 399 3.34 40.31 -18.53
CA LEU A 399 4.62 41.02 -18.60
C LEU A 399 4.89 41.60 -20.00
N SER A 400 4.74 40.78 -21.05
CA SER A 400 4.99 41.21 -22.43
C SER A 400 4.07 42.36 -22.88
N MET A 401 2.83 42.37 -22.40
CA MET A 401 1.85 43.42 -22.71
C MET A 401 2.14 44.72 -21.95
N SER A 402 2.44 44.64 -20.65
CA SER A 402 2.79 45.81 -19.85
C SER A 402 4.10 46.47 -20.29
N GLN A 403 5.05 45.71 -20.84
CA GLN A 403 6.26 46.28 -21.47
C GLN A 403 5.94 47.02 -22.78
N LYS A 404 5.03 46.48 -23.61
CA LYS A 404 4.57 47.12 -24.85
C LYS A 404 3.68 48.36 -24.67
N GLN A 405 3.24 48.66 -23.45
CA GLN A 405 2.51 49.89 -23.11
C GLN A 405 3.42 51.01 -22.56
N LYS A 406 4.74 50.78 -22.50
CA LYS A 406 5.75 51.75 -22.03
C LYS A 406 6.75 52.16 -23.14
N LEU A 407 6.42 51.82 -24.38
CA LEU A 407 7.09 52.14 -25.63
C LEU A 407 6.06 52.81 -26.56
#